data_AF-A0A845ZPQ0-F1
#
_entry.id   AF-A0A845ZPQ0-F1
#
_cell.length_a   1.000
_cell.length_b   1.000
_cell.length_c   1.000
_cell.angle_alpha   90.00
_cell.angle_beta   90.00
_cell.angle_gamma   90.00
#
_symmetry.space_group_name_H-M   'P 1'
#
loop_
_entity.id
_entity.type
_entity.pdbx_description
1 polymer ?
#
loop_
_entity_poly.entity_id
_entity_poly.type
_entity_poly.pdbx_seq_one_letter_code
_entity_poly.pdbx_strand_id
1 'polypeptide(L)'
;MKPLQLLIGLCLGIVILIIPPTQLQPSPLDPLQTLAVQLDGRKKPLDTVARETVAKIHGSTNYRLENNQTLNYLQTYLSLWFNNRDWNQEPFILLTYRPLKEKIGLDLERKYFSFRELVSSNLGAIVLEANQKQADNIELTRDEREALTIEDRLALMLRTVGTDTLPLVPHPSDSKGTWVSILQSQQYYTNEQITPLQQSYQTLKQAYRLDPLLTTLEVGQVAETLHQELAALSPEIYPKDSVLQREVNFSSFRPFSKAWKIYAIALLVLLLGLSFKQFDLYS
;
A
#
# COMPACT_ATOMS: atom_id res chain seq x y z
N MET A 1 39.16 27.87 -9.78
CA MET A 1 38.55 26.96 -8.78
C MET A 1 38.89 25.54 -9.18
N LYS A 2 39.37 24.69 -8.26
CA LYS A 2 39.80 23.33 -8.63
C LYS A 2 38.58 22.58 -9.20
N PRO A 3 38.69 21.89 -10.37
CA PRO A 3 37.57 21.21 -10.99
C PRO A 3 36.87 20.23 -10.03
N LEU A 4 37.62 19.67 -9.08
CA LEU A 4 37.12 18.84 -7.98
C LEU A 4 36.09 19.55 -7.06
N GLN A 5 36.29 20.84 -6.74
CA GLN A 5 35.36 21.59 -5.88
C GLN A 5 34.05 21.91 -6.61
N LEU A 6 34.10 22.09 -7.92
CA LEU A 6 32.93 22.33 -8.77
C LEU A 6 32.12 21.04 -8.94
N LEU A 7 32.80 19.89 -9.08
CA LEU A 7 32.18 18.57 -9.17
C LEU A 7 31.51 18.15 -7.84
N ILE A 8 32.18 18.39 -6.71
CA ILE A 8 31.60 18.17 -5.36
C ILE A 8 30.40 19.10 -5.12
N GLY A 9 30.51 20.38 -5.50
CA GLY A 9 29.41 21.35 -5.38
C GLY A 9 28.20 20.99 -6.25
N LEU A 10 28.44 20.48 -7.46
CA LEU A 10 27.39 20.02 -8.36
C LEU A 10 26.71 18.74 -7.82
N CYS A 11 27.49 17.76 -7.32
CA CYS A 11 26.95 16.57 -6.67
C CYS A 11 26.10 16.92 -5.43
N LEU A 12 26.57 17.82 -4.57
CA LEU A 12 25.82 18.28 -3.39
C LEU A 12 24.55 19.05 -3.79
N GLY A 13 24.63 19.92 -4.80
CA GLY A 13 23.47 20.65 -5.32
C GLY A 13 22.41 19.73 -5.92
N ILE A 14 22.82 18.65 -6.60
CA ILE A 14 21.92 17.65 -7.15
C ILE A 14 21.28 16.79 -6.05
N VAL A 15 22.02 16.44 -5.00
CA VAL A 15 21.45 15.74 -3.82
C VAL A 15 20.35 16.56 -3.16
N ILE A 16 20.54 17.88 -3.05
CA ILE A 16 19.54 18.80 -2.50
C ILE A 16 18.30 18.91 -3.43
N LEU A 17 18.49 18.87 -4.76
CA LEU A 17 17.39 18.92 -5.74
C LEU A 17 16.55 17.64 -5.81
N ILE A 18 17.09 16.50 -5.36
CA ILE A 18 16.38 15.20 -5.36
C ILE A 18 15.56 14.98 -4.08
N ILE A 19 15.84 15.73 -3.01
CA ILE A 19 15.07 15.70 -1.76
C ILE A 19 14.01 16.80 -1.81
N PRO A 20 12.74 16.51 -2.14
CA PRO A 20 11.71 17.53 -2.11
C PRO A 20 11.54 18.04 -0.66
N PRO A 21 11.51 19.36 -0.42
CA PRO A 21 11.33 19.94 0.92
C PRO A 21 9.91 19.78 1.49
N THR A 22 9.06 18.95 0.87
CA THR A 22 7.63 18.84 1.17
C THR A 22 7.28 17.49 1.80
N GLN A 23 7.81 17.19 2.98
CA GLN A 23 7.35 16.07 3.84
C GLN A 23 7.47 16.39 5.35
N LEU A 24 7.45 17.66 5.76
CA LEU A 24 7.69 18.06 7.16
C LEU A 24 6.42 18.38 7.95
N GLN A 25 5.23 18.28 7.36
CA GLN A 25 3.99 18.40 8.12
C GLN A 25 3.52 16.99 8.52
N PRO A 26 3.49 16.67 9.83
CA PRO A 26 3.02 15.39 10.30
C PRO A 26 1.55 15.22 9.91
N SER A 27 1.24 14.12 9.23
CA SER A 27 -0.13 13.73 8.96
C SER A 27 -0.73 13.12 10.22
N PRO A 28 -2.02 13.36 10.55
CA PRO A 28 -2.72 12.58 11.57
C PRO A 28 -2.70 11.06 11.31
N LEU A 29 -2.37 10.64 10.07
CA LEU A 29 -2.24 9.25 9.67
C LEU A 29 -0.86 8.63 9.90
N ASP A 30 0.15 9.42 10.26
CA ASP A 30 1.52 8.93 10.40
C ASP A 30 1.65 7.78 11.41
N PRO A 31 0.98 7.82 12.60
CA PRO A 31 1.00 6.67 13.51
C PRO A 31 0.40 5.39 12.91
N LEU A 32 -0.59 5.53 12.01
CA LEU A 32 -1.18 4.38 11.33
C LEU A 32 -0.23 3.78 10.29
N GLN A 33 0.62 4.59 9.65
CA GLN A 33 1.55 4.09 8.63
C GLN A 33 2.49 3.01 9.19
N THR A 34 2.90 3.14 10.45
CA THR A 34 3.81 2.20 11.11
C THR A 34 3.12 1.13 11.95
N LEU A 35 1.80 1.02 11.93
CA LEU A 35 1.15 -0.16 12.52
C LEU A 35 1.70 -1.44 11.87
N ALA A 36 2.26 -2.35 12.68
CA ALA A 36 2.78 -3.60 12.18
C ALA A 36 1.64 -4.56 11.87
N VAL A 37 1.68 -5.16 10.67
CA VAL A 37 0.74 -6.18 10.22
C VAL A 37 1.55 -7.41 9.83
N GLN A 38 1.12 -8.59 10.24
CA GLN A 38 1.77 -9.84 9.80
C GLN A 38 1.03 -10.48 8.62
N LEU A 39 1.61 -10.46 7.43
CA LEU A 39 1.08 -11.19 6.27
C LEU A 39 2.14 -12.17 5.77
N ASP A 40 1.72 -13.42 5.52
CA ASP A 40 2.62 -14.51 5.07
C ASP A 40 3.84 -14.70 6.00
N GLY A 41 3.63 -14.53 7.31
CA GLY A 41 4.68 -14.59 8.34
C GLY A 41 5.57 -13.34 8.43
N ARG A 42 5.56 -12.46 7.42
CA ARG A 42 6.33 -11.21 7.39
C ARG A 42 5.58 -10.09 8.12
N LYS A 43 6.27 -9.43 9.05
CA LYS A 43 5.78 -8.23 9.75
C LYS A 43 6.13 -7.01 8.90
N LYS A 44 5.14 -6.30 8.39
CA LYS A 44 5.31 -5.11 7.56
C LYS A 44 4.44 -3.95 8.05
N PRO A 45 4.86 -2.69 7.83
CA PRO A 45 4.05 -1.53 8.17
C PRO A 45 2.75 -1.53 7.34
N LEU A 46 1.68 -1.01 7.94
CA LEU A 46 0.39 -0.83 7.30
C LEU A 46 0.50 0.04 6.03
N ASP A 47 1.44 0.99 5.98
CA ASP A 47 1.74 1.74 4.73
C ASP A 47 1.98 0.81 3.54
N THR A 48 2.80 -0.22 3.74
CA THR A 48 3.18 -1.17 2.69
C THR A 48 1.99 -2.07 2.36
N VAL A 49 1.28 -2.57 3.37
CA VAL A 49 0.06 -3.38 3.16
C VAL A 49 -0.99 -2.59 2.36
N ALA A 50 -1.26 -1.35 2.74
CA ALA A 50 -2.21 -0.47 2.09
C ALA A 50 -1.83 -0.19 0.64
N ARG A 51 -0.55 0.17 0.41
CA ARG A 51 -0.02 0.44 -0.93
C ARG A 51 -0.12 -0.78 -1.84
N GLU A 52 0.34 -1.94 -1.37
CA GLU A 52 0.31 -3.19 -2.12
C GLU A 52 -1.13 -3.61 -2.43
N THR A 53 -2.03 -3.52 -1.44
CA THR A 53 -3.43 -3.93 -1.58
C THR A 53 -4.17 -3.06 -2.59
N VAL A 54 -4.11 -1.74 -2.43
CA VAL A 54 -4.78 -0.79 -3.33
C VAL A 54 -4.18 -0.87 -4.73
N ALA A 55 -2.85 -0.97 -4.87
CA ALA A 55 -2.22 -1.15 -6.17
C ALA A 55 -2.59 -2.49 -6.84
N LYS A 56 -2.77 -3.58 -6.09
CA LYS A 56 -3.17 -4.87 -6.66
C LYS A 56 -4.62 -4.86 -7.17
N ILE A 57 -5.56 -4.24 -6.44
CA ILE A 57 -6.97 -4.14 -6.84
C ILE A 57 -7.18 -3.08 -7.94
N HIS A 58 -6.66 -1.87 -7.72
CA HIS A 58 -6.95 -0.68 -8.54
C HIS A 58 -5.87 -0.38 -9.58
N GLY A 59 -4.66 -0.93 -9.46
CA GLY A 59 -3.54 -0.65 -10.38
C GLY A 59 -2.88 0.73 -10.19
N SER A 60 -3.31 1.52 -9.22
CA SER A 60 -2.78 2.84 -8.89
C SER A 60 -2.73 3.02 -7.37
N THR A 61 -1.81 3.86 -6.87
CA THR A 61 -1.73 4.24 -5.45
C THR A 61 -2.59 5.45 -5.10
N ASN A 62 -3.37 5.95 -6.05
CA ASN A 62 -4.33 7.03 -5.86
C ASN A 62 -5.65 6.62 -6.50
N TYR A 63 -6.75 6.94 -5.83
CA TYR A 63 -8.11 6.65 -6.27
C TYR A 63 -8.90 7.96 -6.35
N ARG A 64 -9.47 8.26 -7.52
CA ARG A 64 -10.29 9.45 -7.75
C ARG A 64 -11.77 9.09 -7.60
N LEU A 65 -12.43 9.75 -6.67
CA LEU A 65 -13.86 9.66 -6.41
C LEU A 65 -14.67 10.42 -7.46
N GLU A 66 -15.96 10.11 -7.55
CA GLU A 66 -16.91 10.79 -8.47
C GLU A 66 -16.99 12.31 -8.21
N ASN A 67 -16.86 12.73 -6.95
CA ASN A 67 -16.83 14.13 -6.55
C ASN A 67 -15.49 14.84 -6.86
N ASN A 68 -14.62 14.24 -7.70
CA ASN A 68 -13.28 14.69 -8.06
C ASN A 68 -12.24 14.72 -6.93
N GLN A 69 -12.59 14.30 -5.73
CA GLN A 69 -11.63 14.14 -4.66
C GLN A 69 -10.69 12.97 -4.94
N THR A 70 -9.41 13.13 -4.62
CA THR A 70 -8.41 12.05 -4.77
C THR A 70 -7.98 11.57 -3.40
N LEU A 71 -8.15 10.27 -3.16
CA LEU A 71 -7.63 9.57 -1.99
C LEU A 71 -6.29 8.94 -2.33
N ASN A 72 -5.32 9.06 -1.42
CA ASN A 72 -4.10 8.27 -1.51
C ASN A 72 -4.36 6.81 -1.06
N TYR A 73 -3.42 5.91 -1.35
CA TYR A 73 -3.53 4.48 -1.03
C TYR A 73 -3.86 4.19 0.44
N LEU A 74 -3.35 4.97 1.39
CA LEU A 74 -3.64 4.75 2.81
C LEU A 74 -5.09 5.13 3.12
N GLN A 75 -5.53 6.31 2.67
CA GLN A 75 -6.92 6.74 2.81
C GLN A 75 -7.90 5.77 2.12
N THR A 76 -7.56 5.29 0.92
CA THR A 76 -8.35 4.29 0.20
C THR A 76 -8.39 2.96 0.96
N TYR A 77 -7.26 2.49 1.48
CA TYR A 77 -7.21 1.25 2.25
C TYR A 77 -8.01 1.34 3.55
N LEU A 78 -7.90 2.44 4.29
CA LEU A 78 -8.73 2.66 5.50
C LEU A 78 -10.22 2.72 5.15
N SER A 79 -10.56 3.30 3.99
CA SER A 79 -11.93 3.33 3.45
C SER A 79 -12.47 1.93 3.15
N LEU A 80 -11.64 1.05 2.58
CA LEU A 80 -11.95 -0.38 2.40
C LEU A 80 -12.10 -1.06 3.76
N TRP A 81 -11.06 -0.98 4.61
CA TRP A 81 -10.96 -1.71 5.87
C TRP A 81 -12.10 -1.37 6.84
N PHE A 82 -12.44 -0.10 7.00
CA PHE A 82 -13.56 0.34 7.84
C PHE A 82 -14.92 0.35 7.14
N ASN A 83 -14.95 0.00 5.85
CA ASN A 83 -16.16 -0.11 5.02
C ASN A 83 -17.09 1.11 5.16
N ASN A 84 -16.57 2.31 4.87
CA ASN A 84 -17.31 3.57 5.04
C ASN A 84 -18.10 4.02 3.79
N ARG A 85 -18.16 3.19 2.76
CA ARG A 85 -18.86 3.43 1.50
C ARG A 85 -19.33 2.10 0.90
N ASP A 86 -20.26 2.14 -0.05
CA ASP A 86 -20.72 0.92 -0.73
C ASP A 86 -19.69 0.46 -1.77
N TRP A 87 -18.67 -0.23 -1.29
CA TRP A 87 -17.63 -0.84 -2.11
C TRP A 87 -18.16 -1.87 -3.11
N ASN A 88 -19.40 -2.35 -2.98
CA ASN A 88 -19.99 -3.21 -3.99
C ASN A 88 -20.35 -2.43 -5.27
N GLN A 89 -20.50 -1.11 -5.19
CA GLN A 89 -20.92 -0.23 -6.28
C GLN A 89 -19.80 0.68 -6.79
N GLU A 90 -18.76 0.92 -5.98
CA GLU A 90 -17.64 1.78 -6.39
C GLU A 90 -16.88 1.19 -7.59
N PRO A 91 -16.66 1.96 -8.68
CA PRO A 91 -15.87 1.52 -9.84
C PRO A 91 -14.39 1.52 -9.50
N PHE A 92 -13.95 0.47 -8.80
CA PHE A 92 -12.63 0.41 -8.17
C PHE A 92 -11.71 -0.68 -8.77
N ILE A 93 -12.27 -1.79 -9.23
CA ILE A 93 -11.47 -2.95 -9.65
C ILE A 93 -11.00 -2.75 -11.08
N LEU A 94 -9.69 -2.86 -11.30
CA LEU A 94 -9.08 -2.69 -12.61
C LEU A 94 -9.40 -3.88 -13.53
N LEU A 95 -9.87 -3.60 -14.75
CA LEU A 95 -9.94 -4.55 -15.87
C LEU A 95 -9.73 -3.80 -17.19
N THR A 96 -8.57 -4.01 -17.82
CA THR A 96 -8.18 -3.30 -19.04
C THR A 96 -8.18 -4.16 -20.30
N TYR A 97 -8.14 -5.48 -20.15
CA TYR A 97 -8.02 -6.41 -21.26
C TYR A 97 -9.34 -6.52 -22.05
N ARG A 98 -9.38 -5.90 -23.23
CA ARG A 98 -10.60 -5.72 -24.05
C ARG A 98 -11.28 -7.04 -24.46
N PRO A 99 -10.57 -8.10 -24.91
CA PRO A 99 -11.22 -9.35 -25.33
C PRO A 99 -12.04 -10.00 -24.20
N LEU A 100 -11.52 -10.01 -22.97
CA LEU A 100 -12.27 -10.51 -21.83
C LEU A 100 -13.51 -9.66 -21.56
N LYS A 101 -13.39 -8.32 -21.61
CA LYS A 101 -14.53 -7.40 -21.42
C LYS A 101 -15.64 -7.64 -22.43
N GLU A 102 -15.28 -7.82 -23.70
CA GLU A 102 -16.22 -8.15 -24.77
C GLU A 102 -16.93 -9.48 -24.47
N LYS A 103 -16.17 -10.52 -24.10
CA LYS A 103 -16.69 -11.85 -23.79
C LYS A 103 -17.67 -11.87 -22.60
N ILE A 104 -17.48 -10.99 -21.61
CA ILE A 104 -18.35 -10.89 -20.42
C ILE A 104 -19.35 -9.73 -20.49
N GLY A 105 -19.49 -9.06 -21.65
CA GLY A 105 -20.50 -8.04 -21.90
C GLY A 105 -20.28 -6.71 -21.18
N LEU A 106 -19.02 -6.35 -20.90
CA LEU A 106 -18.67 -5.09 -20.23
C LEU A 106 -18.19 -4.02 -21.23
N ASP A 107 -18.30 -2.76 -20.80
CA ASP A 107 -17.85 -1.60 -21.55
C ASP A 107 -16.35 -1.67 -21.92
N LEU A 108 -16.07 -1.57 -23.21
CA LEU A 108 -14.71 -1.72 -23.76
C LEU A 108 -13.79 -0.51 -23.53
N GLU A 109 -14.34 0.65 -23.17
CA GLU A 109 -13.59 1.89 -22.94
C GLU A 109 -13.33 2.15 -21.45
N ARG A 110 -14.21 1.68 -20.55
CA ARG A 110 -13.99 1.78 -19.10
C ARG A 110 -12.84 0.89 -18.62
N LYS A 111 -12.07 1.38 -17.64
CA LYS A 111 -10.95 0.65 -17.00
C LYS A 111 -11.32 0.05 -15.65
N TYR A 112 -12.29 0.64 -14.97
CA TYR A 112 -12.67 0.25 -13.61
C TYR A 112 -14.12 -0.19 -13.57
N PHE A 113 -14.37 -1.24 -12.81
CA PHE A 113 -15.67 -1.86 -12.65
C PHE A 113 -15.92 -2.10 -11.17
N SER A 114 -17.19 -2.11 -10.78
CA SER A 114 -17.59 -2.43 -9.42
C SER A 114 -17.55 -3.94 -9.16
N PHE A 115 -17.48 -4.30 -7.87
CA PHE A 115 -17.56 -5.70 -7.45
C PHE A 115 -18.86 -6.35 -7.94
N ARG A 116 -19.99 -5.65 -7.83
CA ARG A 116 -21.29 -6.14 -8.30
C ARG A 116 -21.30 -6.38 -9.80
N GLU A 117 -20.82 -5.42 -10.61
CA GLU A 117 -20.74 -5.59 -12.07
C GLU A 117 -19.95 -6.83 -12.47
N LEU A 118 -18.80 -7.07 -11.82
CA LEU A 118 -17.94 -8.21 -12.17
C LEU A 118 -18.56 -9.55 -11.76
N VAL A 119 -19.11 -9.66 -10.54
CA VAL A 119 -19.74 -10.90 -10.05
C VAL A 119 -21.05 -11.22 -10.78
N SER A 120 -21.79 -10.19 -11.23
CA SER A 120 -23.00 -10.38 -12.04
C SER A 120 -22.72 -10.67 -13.52
N SER A 121 -21.47 -10.58 -13.97
CA SER A 121 -21.07 -10.91 -15.35
C SER A 121 -20.82 -12.41 -15.53
N ASN A 122 -20.56 -12.83 -16.79
CA ASN A 122 -20.17 -14.22 -17.08
C ASN A 122 -18.72 -14.58 -16.66
N LEU A 123 -18.04 -13.70 -15.91
CA LEU A 123 -16.67 -13.93 -15.43
C LEU A 123 -16.54 -15.22 -14.62
N GLY A 124 -17.52 -15.54 -13.78
CA GLY A 124 -17.47 -16.71 -12.89
C GLY A 124 -17.35 -18.04 -13.65
N ALA A 125 -17.99 -18.18 -14.81
CA ALA A 125 -17.89 -19.37 -15.64
C ALA A 125 -16.47 -19.55 -16.22
N ILE A 126 -15.86 -18.46 -16.68
CA ILE A 126 -14.48 -18.47 -17.22
C ILE A 126 -13.48 -18.78 -16.11
N VAL A 127 -13.66 -18.21 -14.92
CA VAL A 127 -12.83 -18.48 -13.73
C VAL A 127 -12.92 -19.96 -13.33
N LEU A 128 -14.11 -20.55 -13.34
CA LEU A 128 -14.29 -21.96 -13.01
C LEU A 128 -13.55 -22.87 -14.01
N GLU A 129 -13.69 -22.61 -15.31
CA GLU A 129 -12.98 -23.36 -16.35
C GLU A 129 -11.46 -23.20 -16.22
N ALA A 130 -10.99 -21.98 -15.95
CA ALA A 130 -9.57 -21.69 -15.76
C ALA A 130 -8.99 -22.44 -14.54
N ASN A 131 -9.70 -22.45 -13.41
CA ASN A 131 -9.29 -23.18 -12.21
C ASN A 131 -9.23 -24.70 -12.45
N GLN A 132 -10.17 -25.28 -13.20
CA GLN A 132 -10.13 -26.69 -13.58
C GLN A 132 -8.92 -27.01 -14.45
N LYS A 133 -8.68 -26.22 -15.51
CA LYS A 133 -7.49 -26.38 -16.36
C LYS A 133 -6.19 -26.24 -15.55
N GLN A 134 -6.12 -25.30 -14.62
CA GLN A 134 -4.96 -25.12 -13.76
C GLN A 134 -4.73 -26.34 -12.85
N ALA A 135 -5.78 -26.94 -12.29
CA ALA A 135 -5.68 -28.16 -11.48
C ALA A 135 -5.19 -29.37 -12.32
N ASP A 136 -5.61 -29.43 -13.59
CA ASP A 136 -5.22 -30.49 -14.53
C ASP A 136 -3.88 -30.22 -15.24
N ASN A 137 -3.16 -29.15 -14.86
CA ASN A 137 -1.92 -28.69 -15.49
C ASN A 137 -2.04 -28.43 -16.99
N ILE A 138 -3.21 -27.97 -17.44
CA ILE A 138 -3.50 -27.57 -18.81
C ILE A 138 -3.12 -26.10 -18.99
N GLU A 139 -2.53 -25.76 -20.14
CA GLU A 139 -2.15 -24.38 -20.46
C GLU A 139 -3.39 -23.48 -20.56
N LEU A 140 -3.35 -22.36 -19.82
CA LEU A 140 -4.41 -21.36 -19.83
C LEU A 140 -4.31 -20.44 -21.05
N THR A 141 -5.46 -20.08 -21.60
CA THR A 141 -5.56 -18.98 -22.57
C THR A 141 -5.31 -17.63 -21.90
N ARG A 142 -5.11 -16.57 -22.70
CA ARG A 142 -4.95 -15.22 -22.15
C ARG A 142 -6.21 -14.76 -21.41
N ASP A 143 -7.39 -15.06 -21.94
CA ASP A 143 -8.66 -14.70 -21.32
C ASP A 143 -8.82 -15.35 -19.94
N GLU A 144 -8.43 -16.62 -19.82
CA GLU A 144 -8.47 -17.37 -18.55
C GLU A 144 -7.49 -16.80 -17.52
N ARG A 145 -6.25 -16.49 -17.91
CA ARG A 145 -5.27 -15.86 -17.00
C ARG A 145 -5.73 -14.49 -16.53
N GLU A 146 -6.31 -13.68 -17.42
CA GLU A 146 -6.86 -12.38 -17.07
C GLU A 146 -8.08 -12.55 -16.15
N ALA A 147 -8.94 -13.54 -16.38
CA ALA A 147 -10.07 -13.85 -15.50
C ALA A 147 -9.62 -14.24 -14.09
N LEU A 148 -8.61 -15.11 -13.95
CA LEU A 148 -8.01 -15.45 -12.65
C LEU A 148 -7.36 -14.24 -11.98
N THR A 149 -6.76 -13.33 -12.75
CA THR A 149 -6.23 -12.08 -12.21
C THR A 149 -7.36 -11.20 -11.62
N ILE A 150 -8.54 -11.17 -12.25
CA ILE A 150 -9.71 -10.46 -11.70
C ILE A 150 -10.26 -11.19 -10.47
N GLU A 151 -10.33 -12.52 -10.46
CA GLU A 151 -10.68 -13.30 -9.27
C GLU A 151 -9.78 -12.95 -8.09
N ASP A 152 -8.46 -12.89 -8.31
CA ASP A 152 -7.47 -12.49 -7.31
C ASP A 152 -7.76 -11.11 -6.70
N ARG A 153 -8.20 -10.16 -7.54
CA ARG A 153 -8.58 -8.79 -7.11
C ARG A 153 -9.88 -8.81 -6.32
N LEU A 154 -10.88 -9.57 -6.77
CA LEU A 154 -12.17 -9.74 -6.08
C LEU A 154 -11.97 -10.39 -4.70
N ALA A 155 -11.19 -11.46 -4.63
CA ALA A 155 -10.83 -12.14 -3.39
C ALA A 155 -10.03 -11.22 -2.45
N LEU A 156 -9.12 -10.40 -2.98
CA LEU A 156 -8.39 -9.41 -2.19
C LEU A 156 -9.30 -8.32 -1.64
N MET A 157 -10.26 -7.84 -2.43
CA MET A 157 -11.25 -6.87 -1.99
C MET A 157 -12.14 -7.47 -0.90
N LEU A 158 -12.64 -8.69 -1.07
CA LEU A 158 -13.46 -9.40 -0.07
C LEU A 158 -12.75 -9.55 1.28
N ARG A 159 -11.46 -9.92 1.27
CA ARG A 159 -10.68 -10.04 2.52
C ARG A 159 -10.23 -8.71 3.10
N THR A 160 -10.48 -7.58 2.44
CA THR A 160 -10.08 -6.25 2.91
C THR A 160 -11.29 -5.46 3.39
N VAL A 161 -12.41 -5.50 2.66
CA VAL A 161 -13.57 -4.66 2.92
C VAL A 161 -14.26 -5.07 4.21
N GLY A 162 -14.28 -4.16 5.20
CA GLY A 162 -15.02 -4.35 6.44
C GLY A 162 -14.53 -5.52 7.30
N THR A 163 -13.36 -6.09 7.00
CA THR A 163 -12.86 -7.21 7.77
C THR A 163 -12.29 -6.77 9.10
N ASP A 164 -12.61 -7.49 10.16
CA ASP A 164 -11.94 -7.37 11.45
C ASP A 164 -10.91 -8.51 11.62
N THR A 165 -10.36 -9.04 10.52
CA THR A 165 -9.35 -10.13 10.51
C THR A 165 -7.91 -9.66 10.30
N LEU A 166 -7.65 -8.35 10.24
CA LEU A 166 -6.30 -7.83 10.00
C LEU A 166 -5.38 -8.24 11.17
N PRO A 167 -4.29 -9.00 10.92
CA PRO A 167 -3.44 -9.56 11.97
C PRO A 167 -2.48 -8.49 12.52
N LEU A 168 -2.93 -7.80 13.56
CA LEU A 168 -2.24 -6.68 14.23
C LEU A 168 -1.66 -7.07 15.59
N VAL A 169 -2.24 -8.08 16.24
CA VAL A 169 -1.94 -8.42 17.63
C VAL A 169 -0.82 -9.46 17.66
N PRO A 170 0.35 -9.13 18.25
CA PRO A 170 1.49 -10.03 18.25
C PRO A 170 1.26 -11.26 19.11
N HIS A 171 1.90 -12.37 18.74
CA HIS A 171 2.02 -13.52 19.65
C HIS A 171 2.82 -13.10 20.90
N PRO A 172 2.46 -13.56 22.12
CA PRO A 172 3.06 -13.07 23.37
C PRO A 172 4.52 -13.49 23.63
N SER A 173 5.04 -14.47 22.90
CA SER A 173 6.31 -15.15 23.24
C SER A 173 7.03 -15.80 22.05
N ASP A 174 6.30 -16.30 21.04
CA ASP A 174 6.90 -16.82 19.81
C ASP A 174 7.10 -15.71 18.75
N SER A 175 8.36 -15.39 18.47
CA SER A 175 8.75 -14.46 17.40
C SER A 175 8.27 -14.86 16.00
N LYS A 176 8.03 -16.16 15.76
CA LYS A 176 7.49 -16.73 14.51
C LYS A 176 6.00 -17.04 14.60
N GLY A 177 5.38 -16.80 15.75
CA GLY A 177 3.97 -17.06 15.98
C GLY A 177 3.08 -16.26 15.04
N THR A 178 1.91 -16.81 14.74
CA THR A 178 0.88 -16.14 13.95
C THR A 178 0.27 -15.01 14.78
N TRP A 179 0.10 -13.85 14.16
CA TRP A 179 -0.58 -12.71 14.74
C TRP A 179 -2.07 -12.82 14.46
N VAL A 180 -2.87 -12.32 15.39
CA VAL A 180 -4.33 -12.39 15.32
C VAL A 180 -4.90 -11.00 15.18
N SER A 181 -6.19 -10.90 14.87
CA SER A 181 -6.85 -9.62 14.84
C SER A 181 -7.14 -9.09 16.24
N ILE A 182 -7.45 -7.79 16.35
CA ILE A 182 -7.81 -7.15 17.61
C ILE A 182 -9.02 -7.85 18.27
N LEU A 183 -9.99 -8.32 17.47
CA LEU A 183 -11.15 -9.05 17.99
C LEU A 183 -10.80 -10.47 18.48
N GLN A 184 -9.71 -11.05 17.98
CA GLN A 184 -9.22 -12.38 18.37
C GLN A 184 -8.12 -12.32 19.43
N SER A 185 -7.77 -11.12 19.93
CA SER A 185 -6.70 -10.90 20.91
C SER A 185 -6.84 -11.70 22.21
N GLN A 186 -8.07 -12.05 22.60
CA GLN A 186 -8.38 -12.93 23.74
C GLN A 186 -7.75 -14.32 23.64
N GLN A 187 -7.36 -14.76 22.44
CA GLN A 187 -6.64 -16.02 22.25
C GLN A 187 -5.25 -16.00 22.89
N TYR A 188 -4.65 -14.82 23.07
CA TYR A 188 -3.27 -14.65 23.52
C TYR A 188 -3.13 -13.87 24.83
N TYR A 189 -4.03 -12.94 25.11
CA TYR A 189 -3.90 -12.02 26.24
C TYR A 189 -5.17 -12.00 27.09
N THR A 190 -5.04 -11.57 28.35
CA THR A 190 -6.19 -11.47 29.25
C THR A 190 -7.09 -10.29 28.86
N ASN A 191 -8.35 -10.33 29.30
CA ASN A 191 -9.29 -9.22 29.05
C ASN A 191 -8.77 -7.87 29.57
N GLU A 192 -8.06 -7.84 30.71
CA GLU A 192 -7.50 -6.62 31.27
C GLU A 192 -6.48 -5.96 30.34
N GLN A 193 -5.63 -6.77 29.68
CA GLN A 193 -4.58 -6.28 28.78
C GLN A 193 -5.15 -5.75 27.46
N ILE A 194 -6.23 -6.34 26.96
CA ILE A 194 -6.77 -6.03 25.62
C ILE A 194 -7.96 -5.06 25.65
N THR A 195 -8.59 -4.82 26.80
CA THR A 195 -9.74 -3.92 26.88
C THR A 195 -9.40 -2.51 26.38
N PRO A 196 -8.27 -1.89 26.77
CA PRO A 196 -7.86 -0.59 26.23
C PRO A 196 -7.68 -0.64 24.71
N LEU A 197 -6.97 -1.66 24.21
CA LEU A 197 -6.74 -1.88 22.78
C LEU A 197 -8.06 -1.95 21.98
N GLN A 198 -9.02 -2.74 22.47
CA GLN A 198 -10.31 -2.88 21.83
C GLN A 198 -11.09 -1.56 21.82
N GLN A 199 -11.03 -0.79 22.91
CA GLN A 199 -11.66 0.54 22.99
C GLN A 199 -11.01 1.52 22.00
N SER A 200 -9.68 1.63 21.97
CA SER A 200 -8.95 2.47 21.02
C SER A 200 -9.28 2.12 19.58
N TYR A 201 -9.37 0.82 19.26
CA TYR A 201 -9.76 0.35 17.92
C TYR A 201 -11.20 0.75 17.55
N GLN A 202 -12.16 0.60 18.47
CA GLN A 202 -13.54 1.02 18.23
C GLN A 202 -13.65 2.54 18.08
N THR A 203 -12.95 3.30 18.91
CA THR A 203 -12.87 4.77 18.79
C THR A 203 -12.29 5.17 17.45
N LEU A 204 -11.22 4.52 16.98
CA LEU A 204 -10.63 4.79 15.66
C LEU A 204 -11.63 4.51 14.53
N LYS A 205 -12.33 3.36 14.59
CA LYS A 205 -13.36 2.97 13.60
C LYS A 205 -14.52 3.98 13.58
N GLN A 206 -14.92 4.48 14.74
CA GLN A 206 -15.99 5.48 14.87
C GLN A 206 -15.53 6.86 14.38
N ALA A 207 -14.33 7.31 14.75
CA ALA A 207 -13.74 8.55 14.27
C ALA A 207 -13.64 8.55 12.74
N TYR A 208 -13.24 7.43 12.13
CA TYR A 208 -13.18 7.27 10.68
C TYR A 208 -14.55 7.38 9.98
N ARG A 209 -15.62 6.92 10.63
CA ARG A 209 -16.98 7.07 10.08
C ARG A 209 -17.43 8.53 10.07
N LEU A 210 -16.97 9.33 11.03
CA LEU A 210 -17.35 10.73 11.18
C LEU A 210 -16.49 11.67 10.33
N ASP A 211 -15.19 11.41 10.23
CA ASP A 211 -14.26 12.11 9.33
C ASP A 211 -13.49 11.09 8.47
N PRO A 212 -14.03 10.72 7.29
CA PRO A 212 -13.38 9.81 6.35
C PRO A 212 -12.01 10.28 5.84
N LEU A 213 -11.72 11.58 5.97
CA LEU A 213 -10.45 12.16 5.51
C LEU A 213 -9.40 12.18 6.61
N LEU A 214 -9.80 11.87 7.86
CA LEU A 214 -8.94 11.78 9.03
C LEU A 214 -8.06 13.02 9.18
N THR A 215 -8.68 14.18 9.05
CA THR A 215 -8.01 15.48 9.07
C THR A 215 -7.86 16.06 10.47
N THR A 216 -8.53 15.49 11.46
CA THR A 216 -8.54 15.99 12.84
C THR A 216 -7.36 15.46 13.66
N LEU A 217 -6.89 16.30 14.59
CA LEU A 217 -5.82 15.96 15.53
C LEU A 217 -6.22 14.79 16.46
N GLU A 218 -7.51 14.66 16.78
CA GLU A 218 -8.06 13.61 17.64
C GLU A 218 -7.82 12.22 17.07
N VAL A 219 -7.96 12.05 15.76
CA VAL A 219 -7.68 10.76 15.09
C VAL A 219 -6.22 10.38 15.26
N GLY A 220 -5.31 11.34 15.09
CA GLY A 220 -3.88 11.10 15.27
C GLY A 220 -3.54 10.62 16.69
N GLN A 221 -4.21 11.17 17.70
CA GLN A 221 -4.01 10.75 19.10
C GLN A 221 -4.52 9.32 19.36
N VAL A 222 -5.70 8.98 18.82
CA VAL A 222 -6.26 7.62 18.95
C VAL A 222 -5.40 6.61 18.19
N ALA A 223 -4.93 6.97 17.00
CA ALA A 223 -4.02 6.14 16.20
C ALA A 223 -2.69 5.88 16.93
N GLU A 224 -2.11 6.91 17.54
CA GLU A 224 -0.89 6.80 18.34
C GLU A 224 -1.11 5.92 19.58
N THR A 225 -2.22 6.10 20.27
CA THR A 225 -2.58 5.26 21.45
C THR A 225 -2.70 3.79 21.04
N LEU A 226 -3.42 3.50 19.96
CA LEU A 226 -3.57 2.14 19.44
C LEU A 226 -2.22 1.51 19.07
N HIS A 227 -1.34 2.30 18.45
CA HIS A 227 0.01 1.86 18.08
C HIS A 227 0.83 1.50 19.33
N GLN A 228 0.81 2.34 20.36
CA GLN A 228 1.52 2.11 21.62
C GLN A 228 0.98 0.90 22.38
N GLU A 229 -0.33 0.71 22.42
CA GLU A 229 -0.97 -0.45 23.05
C GLU A 229 -0.56 -1.76 22.37
N LEU A 230 -0.54 -1.81 21.03
CA LEU A 230 -0.07 -2.98 20.28
C LEU A 230 1.41 -3.29 20.55
N ALA A 231 2.26 -2.26 20.57
CA ALA A 231 3.68 -2.42 20.85
C ALA A 231 3.94 -2.89 22.29
N ALA A 232 3.12 -2.44 23.26
CA ALA A 232 3.23 -2.79 24.67
C ALA A 232 2.83 -4.25 24.97
N LEU A 233 1.97 -4.87 24.15
CA LEU A 233 1.55 -6.27 24.36
C LEU A 233 2.72 -7.26 24.25
N SER A 234 3.64 -7.05 23.31
CA SER A 234 4.83 -7.89 23.17
C SER A 234 6.04 -7.08 22.68
N PRO A 235 6.71 -6.35 23.58
CA PRO A 235 7.80 -5.44 23.21
C PRO A 235 9.01 -6.12 22.57
N GLU A 236 9.23 -7.40 22.86
CA GLU A 236 10.34 -8.18 22.30
C GLU A 236 10.05 -8.68 20.87
N ILE A 237 8.77 -8.89 20.52
CA ILE A 237 8.34 -9.47 19.25
C ILE A 237 7.84 -8.40 18.28
N TYR A 238 7.24 -7.34 18.80
CA TYR A 238 6.76 -6.22 18.01
C TYR A 238 7.96 -5.49 17.37
N PRO A 239 7.96 -5.21 16.06
CA PRO A 239 9.08 -4.55 15.42
C PRO A 239 9.31 -3.15 15.98
N LYS A 240 10.57 -2.76 16.15
CA LYS A 240 10.92 -1.38 16.56
C LYS A 240 10.43 -0.37 15.52
N ASP A 241 9.94 0.78 15.98
CA ASP A 241 9.44 1.86 15.11
C ASP A 241 10.46 2.30 14.06
N SER A 242 11.75 2.35 14.40
CA SER A 242 12.82 2.70 13.46
C SER A 242 12.97 1.72 12.30
N VAL A 243 12.57 0.45 12.47
CA VAL A 243 12.53 -0.55 11.41
C VAL A 243 11.33 -0.29 10.50
N LEU A 244 10.15 -0.05 11.09
CA LEU A 244 8.91 0.22 10.36
C LEU A 244 9.01 1.53 9.57
N GLN A 245 9.47 2.61 10.20
CA GLN A 245 9.69 3.92 9.58
C GLN A 245 10.67 3.86 8.40
N ARG A 246 11.73 3.06 8.51
CA ARG A 246 12.68 2.87 7.40
C ARG A 246 12.03 2.24 6.18
N GLU A 247 11.13 1.27 6.39
CA GLU A 247 10.40 0.66 5.28
C GLU A 247 9.40 1.63 4.66
N VAL A 248 8.66 2.40 5.48
CA VAL A 248 7.78 3.49 5.01
C VAL A 248 8.55 4.48 4.14
N ASN A 249 9.71 4.94 4.62
CA ASN A 249 10.56 5.90 3.92
C ASN A 249 11.16 5.32 2.63
N PHE A 250 11.58 4.05 2.64
CA PHE A 250 12.08 3.38 1.44
C PHE A 250 11.00 3.27 0.37
N SER A 251 9.78 2.87 0.78
CA SER A 251 8.60 2.75 -0.09
C SER A 251 8.18 4.11 -0.67
N SER A 252 8.18 5.17 0.12
CA SER A 252 7.83 6.53 -0.32
C SER A 252 8.89 7.13 -1.26
N PHE A 253 10.18 6.84 -1.02
CA PHE A 253 11.27 7.34 -1.84
C PHE A 253 11.24 6.79 -3.27
N ARG A 254 10.71 5.58 -3.49
CA ARG A 254 10.64 4.89 -4.79
C ARG A 254 11.99 4.90 -5.54
N PRO A 255 13.06 4.31 -4.96
CA PRO A 255 14.42 4.42 -5.50
C PRO A 255 14.53 3.92 -6.94
N PHE A 256 13.87 2.81 -7.29
CA PHE A 256 13.96 2.21 -8.61
C PHE A 256 13.30 3.06 -9.71
N SER A 257 12.20 3.75 -9.43
CA SER A 257 11.58 4.64 -10.41
C SER A 257 12.38 5.93 -10.63
N LYS A 258 13.24 6.29 -9.68
CA LYS A 258 14.16 7.43 -9.75
C LYS A 258 15.56 7.05 -10.22
N ALA A 259 15.92 5.77 -10.22
CA ALA A 259 17.28 5.31 -10.53
C ALA A 259 17.75 5.77 -11.91
N TRP A 260 16.88 5.73 -12.93
CA TRP A 260 17.23 6.20 -14.27
C TRP A 260 17.56 7.71 -14.30
N LYS A 261 16.91 8.53 -13.45
CA LYS A 261 17.21 9.96 -13.34
C LYS A 261 18.62 10.16 -12.78
N ILE A 262 18.99 9.36 -11.77
CA ILE A 262 20.33 9.36 -11.19
C ILE A 262 21.37 8.93 -12.23
N TYR A 263 21.10 7.86 -13.00
CA TYR A 263 21.98 7.44 -14.09
C TYR A 263 22.12 8.50 -15.19
N ALA A 264 21.02 9.15 -15.59
CA ALA A 264 21.04 10.23 -16.58
C ALA A 264 21.88 11.43 -16.11
N ILE A 265 21.74 11.80 -14.83
CA ILE A 265 22.57 12.84 -14.21
C ILE A 265 24.04 12.43 -14.20
N ALA A 266 24.36 11.20 -13.76
CA ALA A 266 25.73 10.71 -13.73
C ALA A 266 26.37 10.72 -15.13
N LEU A 267 25.61 10.36 -16.16
CA LEU A 267 26.03 10.45 -17.56
C LEU A 267 26.30 11.90 -17.98
N LEU A 268 25.43 12.84 -17.61
CA LEU A 268 25.64 14.27 -17.90
C LEU A 268 26.91 14.81 -17.22
N VAL A 269 27.15 14.44 -15.95
CA VAL A 269 28.37 14.80 -15.22
C VAL A 269 29.61 14.23 -15.90
N LEU A 270 29.54 12.97 -16.35
CA LEU A 270 30.63 12.33 -17.11
C LEU A 270 30.92 13.07 -18.42
N LEU A 271 29.88 13.40 -19.20
CA LEU A 271 30.02 14.11 -20.47
C LEU A 271 30.65 15.50 -20.28
N LEU A 272 30.18 16.26 -19.29
CA LEU A 272 30.77 17.55 -18.93
C LEU A 272 32.24 17.39 -18.53
N GLY A 273 32.57 16.39 -17.71
CA GLY A 273 33.95 16.09 -17.31
C GLY A 273 34.88 15.76 -18.48
N LEU A 274 34.37 15.08 -19.52
CA LEU A 274 35.14 14.78 -20.73
C LEU A 274 35.38 16.02 -21.60
N SER A 275 34.40 16.93 -21.70
CA SER A 275 34.55 18.18 -22.46
C SER A 275 35.66 19.08 -21.91
N PHE A 276 35.88 19.10 -20.59
CA PHE A 276 36.99 19.87 -20.01
C PHE A 276 38.38 19.33 -20.40
N LYS A 277 38.51 18.03 -20.67
CA LYS A 277 39.80 17.42 -21.03
C LYS A 277 40.27 17.77 -22.46
N GLN A 278 39.36 18.22 -23.32
CA GLN A 278 39.69 18.64 -24.70
C GLN A 278 40.22 20.09 -24.78
N PHE A 279 40.02 20.92 -23.75
CA PHE A 279 40.49 22.31 -23.75
C PHE A 279 41.95 22.50 -23.30
N ASP A 280 42.60 21.47 -22.73
CA ASP A 280 44.00 21.51 -22.27
C ASP A 280 45.02 20.96 -23.30
N LEU A 281 44.61 20.67 -24.56
CA LEU A 281 45.51 20.13 -25.60
C LEU A 281 46.03 21.17 -26.62
N TYR A 282 45.75 22.46 -26.41
CA TYR A 282 46.23 23.57 -27.26
C TYR A 282 46.86 24.71 -26.43
N SER A 283 47.62 24.38 -25.39
CA SER A 283 48.57 25.32 -24.74
C SER A 283 49.99 24.78 -24.81
#